data_AF-A0A9W8LQT3-F1
#
_entry.id   AF-A0A9W8LQT3-F1
#
_cell.length_a   1.000
_cell.length_b   1.000
_cell.length_c   1.000
_cell.angle_alpha   90.00
_cell.angle_beta   90.00
_cell.angle_gamma   90.00
#
_symmetry.space_group_name_H-M   'P 1'
#
loop_
_entity.id
_entity.type
_entity.pdbx_description
1 polymer ?
#
loop_
_entity_poly.entity_id
_entity_poly.type
_entity_poly.pdbx_seq_one_letter_code
_entity_poly.pdbx_strand_id
1 'polypeptide(L)'
;QWLKQHSGGIDPAAYVNASEIPTFPTDTVKLLSMLATYLNLVNDEVSYDLRLTKTYAGIRSRHLQKSLAQFSEMCGGYVRNNTFDGQHGFSDGGGSRSNMSEIRFCTIRNENWYEPGTSPFAQYTVNIAKLFEAERDLVRQIMPTVISDETLFVTIERPLESYINTGEKTMAFIFSSPIYEVLHALDVYGYLLETESVLTSLLASKQGPSNGIAKMISRLQAHLSKSFVVLINLLRNPFKEDTMPKQTGGASELVSNTLTFLSYLIGYKDLLVNMFLTLGDGHWNQGASQDSQHMSHQASDPNDGLSIFQHYLRDVIDAVSYTIEQGGKQMKRPTLQFVFLINNHSYLARTLRDTMYAGDDDLQSLGLGDLVGRSALLRIESQIERSRKGYIATWKALMSSFPAATLSPAEKLSVFSQGMDEMVRSHRAYDIFDTDVRAMLISD
;
A
#
# COMPACT_ATOMS: atom_id res chain seq x y z
N GLN A 1 34.63 -27.49 -19.06
CA GLN A 1 34.75 -26.40 -20.06
C GLN A 1 33.43 -26.17 -20.78
N TRP A 2 32.80 -27.23 -21.29
CA TRP A 2 31.50 -27.17 -21.96
C TRP A 2 30.42 -26.38 -21.19
N LEU A 3 30.20 -26.69 -19.90
CA LEU A 3 29.26 -25.95 -19.03
C LEU A 3 29.54 -24.44 -18.99
N LYS A 4 30.81 -24.01 -19.06
CA LYS A 4 31.16 -22.58 -19.07
C LYS A 4 30.78 -21.89 -20.38
N GLN A 5 30.93 -22.58 -21.51
CA GLN A 5 30.61 -22.05 -22.84
C GLN A 5 29.10 -21.88 -23.04
N HIS A 6 28.29 -22.74 -22.42
CA HIS A 6 26.85 -22.80 -22.63
C HIS A 6 26.02 -22.24 -21.45
N SER A 7 26.66 -21.69 -20.41
CA SER A 7 25.97 -21.04 -19.27
C SER A 7 26.06 -19.51 -19.34
N GLY A 8 25.61 -18.92 -20.46
CA GLY A 8 25.48 -17.47 -20.64
C GLY A 8 24.30 -16.89 -19.86
N GLY A 9 24.34 -15.60 -19.49
CA GLY A 9 23.22 -14.98 -18.77
C GLY A 9 21.94 -15.00 -19.61
N ILE A 10 20.80 -15.21 -18.97
CA ILE A 10 19.48 -15.23 -19.59
C ILE A 10 18.57 -14.23 -18.92
N ASP A 11 17.62 -13.67 -19.67
CA ASP A 11 16.55 -12.86 -19.07
C ASP A 11 15.36 -13.77 -18.69
N PRO A 12 15.15 -14.08 -17.39
CA PRO A 12 14.02 -14.88 -16.96
C PRO A 12 12.66 -14.19 -17.16
N ALA A 13 12.61 -12.86 -17.36
CA ALA A 13 11.35 -12.14 -17.61
C ALA A 13 10.80 -12.43 -19.02
N ALA A 14 11.64 -12.90 -19.95
CA ALA A 14 11.21 -13.29 -21.29
C ALA A 14 10.38 -14.59 -21.33
N TYR A 15 10.23 -15.28 -20.20
CA TYR A 15 9.57 -16.58 -20.09
C TYR A 15 8.45 -16.54 -19.07
N VAL A 16 7.32 -17.18 -19.39
CA VAL A 16 6.15 -17.22 -18.50
C VAL A 16 6.43 -18.17 -17.34
N ASN A 17 6.96 -19.36 -17.66
CA ASN A 17 7.16 -20.45 -16.70
C ASN A 17 8.62 -20.93 -16.64
N ALA A 18 8.99 -21.57 -15.54
CA ALA A 18 10.33 -22.15 -15.36
C ALA A 18 10.68 -23.20 -16.44
N SER A 19 9.69 -23.99 -16.88
CA SER A 19 9.86 -25.03 -17.91
C SER A 19 10.18 -24.49 -19.31
N GLU A 20 9.88 -23.22 -19.56
CA GLU A 20 10.16 -22.55 -20.84
C GLU A 20 11.58 -21.99 -20.90
N ILE A 21 12.26 -21.88 -19.76
CA ILE A 21 13.63 -21.36 -19.69
C ILE A 21 14.57 -22.32 -20.43
N PRO A 22 15.28 -21.85 -21.48
CA PRO A 22 16.19 -22.68 -22.26
C PRO A 22 17.19 -23.44 -21.40
N THR A 23 17.12 -24.77 -21.49
CA THR A 23 18.09 -25.68 -20.90
C THR A 23 19.07 -26.19 -21.94
N PHE A 24 20.01 -27.04 -21.53
CA PHE A 24 20.89 -27.73 -22.48
C PHE A 24 20.11 -28.70 -23.38
N PRO A 25 20.61 -28.97 -24.61
CA PRO A 25 20.02 -29.98 -25.48
C PRO A 25 19.96 -31.34 -24.79
N THR A 26 18.89 -32.11 -25.03
CA THR A 26 18.61 -33.39 -24.35
C THR A 26 19.78 -34.37 -24.43
N ASP A 27 20.42 -34.49 -25.59
CA ASP A 27 21.57 -35.38 -25.77
C ASP A 27 22.77 -34.93 -24.94
N THR A 28 22.95 -33.62 -24.75
CA THR A 28 24.01 -33.11 -23.89
C THR A 28 23.71 -33.34 -22.42
N VAL A 29 22.45 -33.16 -22.00
CA VAL A 29 22.04 -33.48 -20.62
C VAL A 29 22.31 -34.95 -20.32
N LYS A 30 21.98 -35.87 -21.24
CA LYS A 30 22.29 -37.30 -21.10
C LYS A 30 23.79 -37.56 -20.95
N LEU A 31 24.63 -36.94 -21.79
CA LEU A 31 26.09 -37.09 -21.70
C LEU A 31 26.65 -36.54 -20.38
N LEU A 32 26.16 -35.39 -19.92
CA LEU A 32 26.56 -34.80 -18.64
C LEU A 32 26.12 -35.67 -17.47
N SER A 33 24.92 -36.25 -17.55
CA SER A 33 24.39 -37.19 -16.56
C SER A 33 25.26 -38.44 -16.47
N MET A 34 25.56 -39.09 -17.59
CA MET A 34 26.46 -40.25 -17.65
C MET A 34 27.85 -39.94 -17.07
N LEU A 35 28.41 -38.77 -17.39
CA LEU A 35 29.69 -38.33 -16.85
C LEU A 35 29.62 -38.11 -15.33
N ALA A 36 28.58 -37.44 -14.85
CA ALA A 36 28.38 -37.20 -13.42
C ALA A 36 28.22 -38.50 -12.64
N THR A 37 27.43 -39.45 -13.16
CA THR A 37 27.28 -40.79 -12.57
C THR A 37 28.58 -41.57 -12.58
N TYR A 38 29.34 -41.54 -13.68
CA TYR A 38 30.65 -42.19 -13.76
C TYR A 38 31.63 -41.61 -12.73
N LEU A 39 31.73 -40.28 -12.65
CA LEU A 39 32.61 -39.61 -11.69
C LEU A 39 32.22 -39.92 -10.23
N ASN A 40 30.93 -40.12 -9.94
CA ASN A 40 30.44 -40.51 -8.63
C ASN A 40 30.67 -42.01 -8.33
N LEU A 41 30.65 -42.89 -9.34
CA LEU A 41 30.84 -44.34 -9.18
C LEU A 41 32.30 -44.76 -9.03
N VAL A 42 33.23 -44.06 -9.68
CA VAL A 42 34.68 -44.33 -9.58
C VAL A 42 35.23 -43.91 -8.20
N ASN A 43 34.37 -43.45 -7.30
CA ASN A 43 34.73 -42.65 -6.14
C ASN A 43 34.67 -43.44 -4.82
N ASP A 44 35.60 -44.39 -4.63
CA ASP A 44 35.90 -44.95 -3.29
C ASP A 44 36.79 -44.00 -2.45
N GLU A 45 37.41 -42.98 -3.06
CA GLU A 45 38.18 -41.94 -2.38
C GLU A 45 37.45 -40.59 -2.42
N VAL A 46 36.73 -40.25 -1.34
CA VAL A 46 36.01 -39.02 -0.87
C VAL A 46 36.23 -37.64 -1.57
N SER A 47 37.18 -37.46 -2.49
CA SER A 47 37.64 -36.18 -3.04
C SER A 47 36.91 -35.70 -4.31
N TYR A 48 36.30 -36.57 -5.13
CA TYR A 48 35.72 -36.14 -6.43
C TYR A 48 34.26 -35.68 -6.39
N ASP A 49 33.39 -36.20 -5.52
CA ASP A 49 32.00 -35.72 -5.38
C ASP A 49 31.98 -34.23 -5.00
N LEU A 50 32.81 -33.87 -4.03
CA LEU A 50 33.01 -32.47 -3.61
C LEU A 50 33.51 -31.60 -4.76
N ARG A 51 34.33 -32.15 -5.68
CA ARG A 51 34.83 -31.43 -6.87
C ARG A 51 33.75 -31.28 -7.93
N LEU A 52 32.90 -32.27 -8.15
CA LEU A 52 31.81 -32.21 -9.12
C LEU A 52 30.78 -31.15 -8.72
N THR A 53 30.30 -31.23 -7.47
CA THR A 53 29.38 -30.24 -6.88
C THR A 53 29.95 -28.83 -6.97
N LYS A 54 31.18 -28.62 -6.49
CA LYS A 54 31.83 -27.30 -6.53
C LYS A 54 32.05 -26.78 -7.95
N THR A 55 32.36 -27.66 -8.90
CA THR A 55 32.61 -27.26 -10.30
C THR A 55 31.32 -26.83 -10.97
N TYR A 56 30.25 -27.61 -10.82
CA TYR A 56 28.94 -27.27 -11.36
C TYR A 56 28.42 -25.98 -10.74
N ALA A 57 28.35 -25.94 -9.41
CA ALA A 57 27.85 -24.78 -8.66
C ALA A 57 28.67 -23.52 -8.97
N GLY A 58 30.00 -23.62 -9.03
CA GLY A 58 30.87 -22.49 -9.34
C GLY A 58 30.66 -21.89 -10.74
N ILE A 59 30.10 -22.63 -11.69
CA ILE A 59 29.75 -22.15 -13.04
C ILE A 59 28.30 -21.67 -13.06
N ARG A 60 27.37 -22.50 -12.60
CA ARG A 60 25.94 -22.23 -12.70
C ARG A 60 25.48 -21.13 -11.74
N SER A 61 26.07 -21.02 -10.55
CA SER A 61 25.82 -19.90 -9.65
C SER A 61 26.16 -18.55 -10.29
N ARG A 62 27.26 -18.46 -11.06
CA ARG A 62 27.61 -17.26 -11.82
C ARG A 62 26.64 -16.97 -12.98
N HIS A 63 26.12 -18.01 -13.61
CA HIS A 63 25.08 -17.87 -14.63
C HIS A 63 23.78 -17.31 -14.02
N LEU A 64 23.35 -17.83 -12.87
CA LEU A 64 22.19 -17.31 -12.14
C LEU A 64 22.40 -15.85 -11.74
N GLN A 65 23.56 -15.50 -11.17
CA GLN A 65 23.89 -14.12 -10.80
C GLN A 65 23.84 -13.17 -12.00
N LYS A 66 24.39 -13.56 -13.15
CA LYS A 66 24.34 -12.74 -14.38
C LYS A 66 22.91 -12.53 -14.88
N SER A 67 22.11 -13.58 -14.82
CA SER A 67 20.71 -13.58 -15.26
C SER A 67 19.82 -12.71 -14.37
N LEU A 68 20.18 -12.58 -13.09
CA LEU A 68 19.42 -11.81 -12.09
C LEU A 68 19.96 -10.39 -11.84
N ALA A 69 21.13 -10.05 -12.38
CA ALA A 69 21.82 -8.79 -12.08
C ALA A 69 20.97 -7.55 -12.41
N GLN A 70 20.25 -7.58 -13.54
CA GLN A 70 19.40 -6.47 -13.97
C GLN A 70 18.31 -6.13 -12.94
N PHE A 71 17.71 -7.13 -12.29
CA PHE A 71 16.65 -6.88 -11.31
C PHE A 71 17.19 -6.21 -10.04
N SER A 72 18.38 -6.63 -9.61
CA SER A 72 19.08 -5.97 -8.50
C SER A 72 19.41 -4.50 -8.82
N GLU A 73 19.84 -4.23 -10.05
CA GLU A 73 20.11 -2.88 -10.53
C GLU A 73 18.83 -2.02 -10.62
N MET A 74 17.74 -2.58 -11.15
CA MET A 74 16.43 -1.91 -11.19
C MET A 74 15.93 -1.56 -9.79
N CYS A 75 16.07 -2.46 -8.81
CA CYS A 75 15.75 -2.16 -7.41
C CYS A 75 16.59 -0.99 -6.88
N GLY A 76 17.89 -1.01 -7.12
CA GLY A 76 18.79 0.08 -6.71
C GLY A 76 18.50 1.41 -7.41
N GLY A 77 18.11 1.37 -8.69
CA GLY A 77 17.66 2.54 -9.45
C GLY A 77 16.37 3.12 -8.89
N TYR A 78 15.37 2.29 -8.64
CA TYR A 78 14.08 2.70 -8.07
C TYR A 78 14.25 3.34 -6.70
N VAL A 79 15.02 2.69 -5.81
CA VAL A 79 15.30 3.28 -4.48
C VAL A 79 15.98 4.64 -4.66
N ARG A 80 17.04 4.76 -5.48
CA ARG A 80 17.73 6.05 -5.66
C ARG A 80 16.84 7.15 -6.24
N ASN A 81 16.01 6.83 -7.23
CA ASN A 81 15.15 7.81 -7.89
C ASN A 81 14.01 8.30 -6.99
N ASN A 82 13.52 7.45 -6.10
CA ASN A 82 12.41 7.76 -5.20
C ASN A 82 12.87 8.17 -3.80
N THR A 83 14.17 8.03 -3.47
CA THR A 83 14.75 8.56 -2.23
C THR A 83 14.96 10.07 -2.35
N PHE A 84 14.70 10.77 -1.24
CA PHE A 84 14.41 12.21 -1.11
C PHE A 84 15.45 13.21 -1.69
N ASP A 85 16.62 12.80 -2.18
CA ASP A 85 17.73 13.72 -2.43
C ASP A 85 17.60 14.58 -3.72
N GLY A 86 16.50 14.52 -4.47
CA GLY A 86 16.51 15.08 -5.85
C GLY A 86 15.34 15.91 -6.37
N GLN A 87 14.10 15.85 -5.85
CA GLN A 87 12.95 16.33 -6.67
C GLN A 87 12.01 17.39 -6.11
N HIS A 88 12.02 17.75 -4.83
CA HIS A 88 11.24 18.90 -4.37
C HIS A 88 12.01 19.71 -3.32
N GLY A 89 12.44 20.91 -3.73
CA GLY A 89 13.15 21.87 -2.90
C GLY A 89 12.29 22.41 -1.75
N PHE A 90 12.16 21.62 -0.69
CA PHE A 90 11.78 22.09 0.64
C PHE A 90 12.99 21.95 1.55
N SER A 91 13.40 23.08 2.10
CA SER A 91 14.63 23.26 2.88
C SER A 91 14.70 22.31 4.07
N ASP A 92 15.94 21.90 4.34
CA ASP A 92 16.48 21.17 5.48
C ASP A 92 16.05 21.81 6.83
N GLY A 93 14.82 21.51 7.26
CA GLY A 93 14.31 21.78 8.59
C GLY A 93 14.18 20.45 9.32
N GLY A 94 14.79 20.34 10.51
CA GLY A 94 14.93 19.12 11.32
C GLY A 94 13.64 18.48 11.83
N GLY A 95 12.68 18.21 10.95
CA GLY A 95 11.50 17.40 11.22
C GLY A 95 11.86 15.91 11.24
N SER A 96 11.28 15.17 12.18
CA SER A 96 11.32 13.71 12.16
C SER A 96 10.79 13.19 10.82
N ARG A 97 11.51 12.23 10.20
CA ARG A 97 11.13 11.61 8.90
C ARG A 97 9.68 11.10 8.88
N SER A 98 9.10 10.72 10.02
CA SER A 98 7.69 10.32 10.12
C SER A 98 6.71 11.47 9.80
N ASN A 99 6.97 12.68 10.30
CA ASN A 99 6.14 13.86 10.03
C ASN A 99 6.16 14.22 8.54
N MET A 100 7.31 14.01 7.88
CA MET A 100 7.47 14.27 6.46
C MET A 100 6.66 13.29 5.60
N SER A 101 6.53 12.03 6.03
CA SER A 101 5.70 11.03 5.35
C SER A 101 4.20 11.34 5.46
N GLU A 102 3.74 11.86 6.61
CA GLU A 102 2.36 12.31 6.82
C GLU A 102 2.02 13.51 5.93
N ILE A 103 2.91 14.51 5.89
CA ILE A 103 2.74 15.71 5.04
C ILE A 103 2.67 15.31 3.56
N ARG A 104 3.49 14.35 3.12
CA ARG A 104 3.44 13.81 1.74
C ARG A 104 2.10 13.16 1.43
N PHE A 105 1.58 12.33 2.33
CA PHE A 105 0.26 11.72 2.15
C PHE A 105 -0.84 12.79 2.03
N CYS A 106 -0.77 13.86 2.83
CA CYS A 106 -1.72 14.96 2.77
C CYS A 106 -1.66 15.79 1.47
N THR A 107 -0.52 15.81 0.78
CA THR A 107 -0.24 16.71 -0.36
C THR A 107 0.00 16.00 -1.69
N ILE A 108 -0.07 14.66 -1.70
CA ILE A 108 0.10 13.86 -2.91
C ILE A 108 -0.97 14.23 -3.95
N ARG A 109 -0.56 14.31 -5.22
CA ARG A 109 -1.48 14.44 -6.35
C ARG A 109 -1.85 13.04 -6.85
N ASN A 110 -3.08 12.88 -7.33
CA ASN A 110 -3.60 11.57 -7.77
C ASN A 110 -2.73 10.83 -8.82
N GLU A 111 -1.91 11.54 -9.59
CA GLU A 111 -1.00 10.96 -10.60
C GLU A 111 0.27 10.33 -10.01
N ASN A 112 0.53 10.51 -8.71
CA ASN A 112 1.78 10.09 -8.07
C ASN A 112 1.61 8.85 -7.18
N TRP A 113 0.45 8.21 -7.17
CA TRP A 113 0.23 6.98 -6.41
C TRP A 113 1.02 5.82 -7.04
N TYR A 114 1.43 4.89 -6.18
CA TYR A 114 2.07 3.66 -6.61
C TYR A 114 1.12 2.82 -7.47
N GLU A 115 1.62 2.35 -8.62
CA GLU A 115 0.89 1.46 -9.52
C GLU A 115 1.19 -0.02 -9.19
N PRO A 116 0.17 -0.87 -8.95
CA PRO A 116 0.35 -2.29 -8.69
C PRO A 116 1.18 -3.00 -9.77
N GLY A 117 2.07 -3.92 -9.37
CA GLY A 117 2.93 -4.70 -10.27
C GLY A 117 4.16 -3.95 -10.81
N THR A 118 4.34 -2.68 -10.47
CA THR A 118 5.50 -1.88 -10.94
C THR A 118 6.75 -2.05 -10.09
N SER A 119 6.67 -2.74 -8.94
CA SER A 119 7.81 -2.91 -8.04
C SER A 119 8.90 -3.74 -8.72
N PRO A 120 10.12 -3.20 -8.87
CA PRO A 120 11.24 -3.99 -9.39
C PRO A 120 11.59 -5.18 -8.51
N PHE A 121 11.32 -5.09 -7.20
CA PHE A 121 11.60 -6.17 -6.26
C PHE A 121 10.54 -7.27 -6.34
N ALA A 122 9.28 -6.93 -6.60
CA ALA A 122 8.26 -7.92 -6.95
C ALA A 122 8.65 -8.71 -8.20
N GLN A 123 9.07 -8.01 -9.26
CA GLN A 123 9.57 -8.65 -10.48
C GLN A 123 10.80 -9.52 -10.21
N TYR A 124 11.73 -9.07 -9.38
CA TYR A 124 12.88 -9.89 -8.96
C TYR A 124 12.41 -11.18 -8.27
N THR A 125 11.45 -11.08 -7.36
CA THR A 125 10.92 -12.21 -6.56
C THR A 125 10.32 -13.31 -7.42
N VAL A 126 9.50 -12.97 -8.42
CA VAL A 126 8.94 -13.96 -9.35
C VAL A 126 10.04 -14.60 -10.21
N ASN A 127 10.95 -13.78 -10.73
CA ASN A 127 11.98 -14.25 -11.66
C ASN A 127 13.07 -15.10 -11.01
N ILE A 128 13.43 -14.84 -9.74
CA ILE A 128 14.36 -15.69 -9.00
C ILE A 128 13.76 -17.07 -8.71
N ALA A 129 12.46 -17.13 -8.35
CA ALA A 129 11.76 -18.39 -8.14
C ALA A 129 11.75 -19.23 -9.43
N LYS A 130 11.33 -18.64 -10.56
CA LYS A 130 11.34 -19.33 -11.87
C LYS A 130 12.72 -19.87 -12.23
N LEU A 131 13.77 -19.06 -12.04
CA LEU A 131 15.12 -19.45 -12.41
C LEU A 131 15.68 -20.55 -11.49
N PHE A 132 15.35 -20.54 -10.20
CA PHE A 132 15.75 -21.59 -9.27
C PHE A 132 15.02 -22.90 -9.53
N GLU A 133 13.74 -22.87 -9.92
CA GLU A 133 13.00 -24.06 -10.34
C GLU A 133 13.59 -24.69 -11.60
N ALA A 134 13.91 -23.87 -12.61
CA ALA A 134 14.58 -24.35 -13.82
C ALA A 134 15.95 -24.97 -13.50
N GLU A 135 16.71 -24.38 -12.58
CA GLU A 135 18.00 -24.94 -12.13
C GLU A 135 17.81 -26.24 -11.34
N ARG A 136 16.79 -26.36 -10.49
CA ARG A 136 16.44 -27.61 -9.79
C ARG A 136 16.22 -28.74 -10.78
N ASP A 137 15.40 -28.48 -11.80
CA ASP A 137 15.04 -29.50 -12.79
C ASP A 137 16.26 -29.91 -13.63
N LEU A 138 17.14 -28.96 -13.97
CA LEU A 138 18.40 -29.24 -14.66
C LEU A 138 19.36 -30.05 -13.79
N VAL A 139 19.53 -29.68 -12.51
CA VAL A 139 20.41 -30.39 -11.57
C VAL A 139 19.94 -31.83 -11.40
N ARG A 140 18.62 -32.06 -11.26
CA ARG A 140 18.05 -33.41 -11.13
C ARG A 140 18.25 -34.29 -12.36
N GLN A 141 18.37 -33.69 -13.54
CA GLN A 141 18.65 -34.43 -14.78
C GLN A 141 20.14 -34.78 -14.93
N ILE A 142 21.04 -33.94 -14.41
CA ILE A 142 22.49 -34.09 -14.58
C ILE A 142 23.13 -34.83 -13.40
N MET A 143 22.77 -34.51 -12.16
CA MET A 143 23.44 -35.01 -10.98
C MET A 143 22.86 -36.33 -10.49
N PRO A 144 23.68 -37.23 -9.93
CA PRO A 144 23.20 -38.37 -9.17
C PRO A 144 22.28 -37.92 -8.03
N THR A 145 21.22 -38.69 -7.78
CA THR A 145 20.19 -38.38 -6.78
C THR A 145 20.77 -38.10 -5.39
N VAL A 146 21.86 -38.77 -5.02
CA VAL A 146 22.53 -38.63 -3.72
C VAL A 146 23.11 -37.24 -3.48
N ILE A 147 23.62 -36.58 -4.54
CA ILE A 147 24.31 -35.28 -4.44
C ILE A 147 23.54 -34.13 -5.10
N SER A 148 22.38 -34.42 -5.72
CA SER A 148 21.56 -33.45 -6.46
C SER A 148 21.10 -32.28 -5.57
N ASP A 149 20.53 -32.56 -4.40
CA ASP A 149 19.98 -31.51 -3.54
C ASP A 149 21.09 -30.62 -2.93
N GLU A 150 22.22 -31.22 -2.55
CA GLU A 150 23.39 -30.47 -2.10
C GLU A 150 23.95 -29.59 -3.23
N THR A 151 24.03 -30.13 -4.45
CA THR A 151 24.50 -29.38 -5.62
C THR A 151 23.61 -28.19 -5.92
N LEU A 152 22.29 -28.37 -5.89
CA LEU A 152 21.35 -27.28 -6.08
C LEU A 152 21.55 -26.19 -5.02
N PHE A 153 21.62 -26.57 -3.75
CA PHE A 153 21.79 -25.63 -2.64
C PHE A 153 23.05 -24.77 -2.80
N VAL A 154 24.20 -25.40 -3.05
CA VAL A 154 25.48 -24.68 -3.26
C VAL A 154 25.44 -23.80 -4.51
N THR A 155 24.62 -24.15 -5.50
CA THR A 155 24.45 -23.37 -6.73
C THR A 155 23.64 -22.09 -6.50
N ILE A 156 22.55 -22.17 -5.74
CA ILE A 156 21.62 -21.04 -5.53
C ILE A 156 21.99 -20.12 -4.36
N GLU A 157 22.89 -20.55 -3.46
CA GLU A 157 23.27 -19.85 -2.22
C GLU A 157 23.64 -18.36 -2.46
N ARG A 158 24.62 -18.09 -3.34
CA ARG A 158 25.05 -16.69 -3.60
C ARG A 158 24.00 -15.82 -4.30
N PRO A 159 23.28 -16.31 -5.35
CA PRO A 159 22.14 -15.57 -5.88
C PRO A 159 21.09 -15.24 -4.82
N LEU A 160 20.79 -16.20 -3.93
CA LEU A 160 19.81 -16.01 -2.86
C LEU A 160 20.28 -14.97 -1.84
N GLU A 161 21.55 -15.01 -1.40
CA GLU A 161 22.13 -13.99 -0.53
C GLU A 161 22.04 -12.59 -1.15
N SER A 162 22.33 -12.47 -2.46
CA SER A 162 22.20 -11.21 -3.17
C SER A 162 20.75 -10.72 -3.21
N TYR A 163 19.79 -11.62 -3.44
CA TYR A 163 18.37 -11.30 -3.43
C TYR A 163 17.90 -10.81 -2.06
N ILE A 164 18.26 -11.52 -0.98
CA ILE A 164 17.93 -11.13 0.40
C ILE A 164 18.53 -9.75 0.72
N ASN A 165 19.79 -9.49 0.39
CA ASN A 165 20.43 -8.20 0.62
C ASN A 165 19.74 -7.05 -0.17
N THR A 166 19.29 -7.33 -1.40
CA THR A 166 18.50 -6.36 -2.17
C THR A 166 17.13 -6.12 -1.52
N GLY A 167 16.44 -7.17 -1.08
CA GLY A 167 15.16 -7.07 -0.37
C GLY A 167 15.26 -6.28 0.93
N GLU A 168 16.33 -6.47 1.69
CA GLU A 168 16.64 -5.70 2.90
C GLU A 168 16.77 -4.20 2.63
N LYS A 169 17.44 -3.81 1.55
CA LYS A 169 17.56 -2.41 1.13
C LYS A 169 16.22 -1.83 0.67
N THR A 170 15.45 -2.60 -0.10
CA THR A 170 14.11 -2.19 -0.55
C THR A 170 13.17 -2.00 0.64
N MET A 171 13.16 -2.92 1.61
CA MET A 171 12.37 -2.78 2.83
C MET A 171 12.81 -1.58 3.67
N ALA A 172 14.12 -1.31 3.78
CA ALA A 172 14.59 -0.12 4.49
C ALA A 172 14.08 1.19 3.85
N PHE A 173 13.96 1.23 2.52
CA PHE A 173 13.34 2.32 1.79
C PHE A 173 11.83 2.42 2.09
N ILE A 174 11.09 1.33 1.92
CA ILE A 174 9.63 1.28 2.20
C ILE A 174 9.35 1.72 3.64
N PHE A 175 10.12 1.21 4.60
CA PHE A 175 9.93 1.46 6.02
C PHE A 175 10.26 2.90 6.43
N SER A 176 10.91 3.68 5.56
CA SER A 176 11.21 5.09 5.81
C SER A 176 9.94 5.96 5.84
N SER A 177 8.88 5.54 5.14
CA SER A 177 7.65 6.32 4.95
C SER A 177 6.40 5.43 5.12
N PRO A 178 5.97 5.18 6.37
CA PRO A 178 5.01 4.12 6.68
C PRO A 178 3.66 4.25 5.97
N ILE A 179 3.13 5.46 5.77
CA ILE A 179 1.81 5.64 5.12
C ILE A 179 1.95 5.74 3.59
N TYR A 180 2.99 6.43 3.11
CA TYR A 180 3.15 6.74 1.70
C TYR A 180 3.47 5.48 0.86
N GLU A 181 4.29 4.58 1.41
CA GLU A 181 4.74 3.37 0.70
C GLU A 181 3.85 2.14 0.98
N VAL A 182 2.66 2.30 1.57
CA VAL A 182 1.79 1.15 1.92
C VAL A 182 1.42 0.32 0.70
N LEU A 183 1.05 0.96 -0.42
CA LEU A 183 0.67 0.24 -1.64
C LEU A 183 1.86 -0.55 -2.22
N HIS A 184 3.05 0.05 -2.22
CA HIS A 184 4.29 -0.63 -2.63
C HIS A 184 4.63 -1.80 -1.69
N ALA A 185 4.45 -1.61 -0.37
CA ALA A 185 4.64 -2.65 0.62
C ALA A 185 3.66 -3.82 0.43
N LEU A 186 2.39 -3.55 0.14
CA LEU A 186 1.36 -4.56 -0.15
C LEU A 186 1.70 -5.36 -1.40
N ASP A 187 2.16 -4.70 -2.45
CA ASP A 187 2.54 -5.34 -3.69
C ASP A 187 3.71 -6.33 -3.47
N VAL A 188 4.79 -5.85 -2.84
CA VAL A 188 5.93 -6.71 -2.49
C VAL A 188 5.53 -7.85 -1.56
N TYR A 189 4.66 -7.59 -0.58
CA TYR A 189 4.17 -8.59 0.35
C TYR A 189 3.37 -9.69 -0.37
N GLY A 190 2.48 -9.33 -1.30
CA GLY A 190 1.72 -10.28 -2.11
C GLY A 190 2.61 -11.24 -2.90
N TYR A 191 3.56 -10.69 -3.66
CA TYR A 191 4.49 -11.52 -4.45
C TYR A 191 5.41 -12.41 -3.59
N LEU A 192 5.79 -11.96 -2.39
CA LEU A 192 6.55 -12.79 -1.46
C LEU A 192 5.72 -13.96 -0.94
N LEU A 193 4.45 -13.75 -0.58
CA LEU A 193 3.57 -14.85 -0.14
C LEU A 193 3.32 -15.88 -1.24
N GLU A 194 3.09 -15.43 -2.47
CA GLU A 194 2.86 -16.32 -3.61
C GLU A 194 4.08 -17.22 -3.89
N THR A 195 5.29 -16.69 -3.73
CA THR A 195 6.55 -17.40 -4.02
C THR A 195 7.16 -18.12 -2.82
N GLU A 196 6.67 -17.87 -1.60
CA GLU A 196 7.23 -18.41 -0.35
C GLU A 196 7.30 -19.93 -0.37
N SER A 197 6.21 -20.59 -0.76
CA SER A 197 6.11 -22.06 -0.76
C SER A 197 7.14 -22.69 -1.72
N VAL A 198 7.27 -22.11 -2.91
CA VAL A 198 8.23 -22.54 -3.94
C VAL A 198 9.66 -22.38 -3.43
N LEU A 199 10.02 -21.18 -2.96
CA LEU A 199 11.36 -20.90 -2.45
C LEU A 199 11.70 -21.71 -1.20
N THR A 200 10.74 -21.94 -0.31
CA THR A 200 10.93 -22.76 0.90
C THR A 200 11.14 -24.23 0.53
N SER A 201 10.39 -24.76 -0.44
CA SER A 201 10.57 -26.13 -0.92
C SER A 201 11.96 -26.38 -1.51
N LEU A 202 12.53 -25.38 -2.19
CA LEU A 202 13.88 -25.44 -2.77
C LEU A 202 14.98 -25.42 -1.69
N LEU A 203 14.66 -24.94 -0.49
CA LEU A 203 15.60 -24.76 0.63
C LEU A 203 15.40 -25.80 1.75
N ALA A 204 14.47 -26.75 1.58
CA ALA A 204 14.04 -27.69 2.63
C ALA A 204 15.16 -28.53 3.27
N SER A 205 16.32 -28.66 2.63
CA SER A 205 17.46 -29.45 3.15
C SER A 205 18.35 -28.72 4.15
N LYS A 206 18.22 -27.38 4.34
CA LYS A 206 19.09 -26.58 5.24
C LYS A 206 18.33 -25.42 5.90
N GLN A 207 18.48 -25.27 7.23
CA GLN A 207 17.76 -24.29 8.07
C GLN A 207 18.21 -22.81 7.98
N GLY A 208 19.21 -22.46 7.16
CA GLY A 208 19.84 -21.12 7.20
C GLY A 208 19.16 -20.06 6.33
N PRO A 209 19.30 -20.12 4.99
CA PRO A 209 18.86 -19.06 4.07
C PRO A 209 17.34 -18.94 3.91
N SER A 210 16.59 -20.02 4.14
CA SER A 210 15.10 -20.04 4.07
C SER A 210 14.46 -19.10 5.08
N ASN A 211 15.11 -18.87 6.22
CA ASN A 211 14.66 -17.95 7.24
C ASN A 211 14.72 -16.48 6.77
N GLY A 212 15.54 -16.16 5.75
CA GLY A 212 15.62 -14.80 5.20
C GLY A 212 14.28 -14.32 4.67
N ILE A 213 13.64 -15.11 3.79
CA ILE A 213 12.37 -14.76 3.14
C ILE A 213 11.24 -14.65 4.17
N ALA A 214 11.10 -15.65 5.05
CA ALA A 214 10.11 -15.62 6.13
C ALA A 214 10.29 -14.38 7.03
N LYS A 215 11.53 -13.98 7.34
CA LYS A 215 11.80 -12.72 8.07
C LYS A 215 11.36 -11.48 7.30
N MET A 216 11.55 -11.43 5.98
CA MET A 216 11.09 -10.30 5.16
C MET A 216 9.56 -10.20 5.20
N ILE A 217 8.86 -11.32 5.03
CA ILE A 217 7.40 -11.42 5.10
C ILE A 217 6.89 -10.92 6.45
N SER A 218 7.42 -11.44 7.56
CA SER A 218 7.02 -11.02 8.91
C SER A 218 7.28 -9.54 9.18
N ARG A 219 8.38 -8.98 8.65
CA ARG A 219 8.71 -7.56 8.81
C ARG A 219 7.78 -6.65 7.99
N LEU A 220 7.46 -7.04 6.76
CA LEU A 220 6.48 -6.32 5.94
C LEU A 220 5.10 -6.36 6.57
N GLN A 221 4.66 -7.51 7.06
CA GLN A 221 3.38 -7.65 7.76
C GLN A 221 3.31 -6.75 9.00
N ALA A 222 4.38 -6.74 9.83
CA ALA A 222 4.46 -5.85 10.99
C ALA A 222 4.46 -4.37 10.61
N HIS A 223 5.15 -4.01 9.52
CA HIS A 223 5.16 -2.65 8.99
C HIS A 223 3.78 -2.21 8.50
N LEU A 224 3.14 -3.03 7.66
CA LEU A 224 1.78 -2.79 7.14
C LEU A 224 0.78 -2.60 8.28
N SER A 225 0.81 -3.49 9.27
CA SER A 225 -0.02 -3.41 10.48
C SER A 225 0.16 -2.07 11.19
N LYS A 226 1.41 -1.65 11.39
CA LYS A 226 1.73 -0.35 11.98
C LYS A 226 1.22 0.81 11.11
N SER A 227 1.36 0.73 9.79
CA SER A 227 0.92 1.78 8.87
C SER A 227 -0.59 2.03 8.91
N PHE A 228 -1.40 0.97 9.03
CA PHE A 228 -2.85 1.11 9.17
C PHE A 228 -3.26 1.82 10.47
N VAL A 229 -2.52 1.59 11.57
CA VAL A 229 -2.71 2.31 12.84
C VAL A 229 -2.29 3.78 12.69
N VAL A 230 -1.17 4.05 12.01
CA VAL A 230 -0.70 5.42 11.77
C VAL A 230 -1.71 6.21 10.94
N LEU A 231 -2.33 5.62 9.92
CA LEU A 231 -3.36 6.27 9.10
C LEU A 231 -4.55 6.75 9.95
N ILE A 232 -5.10 5.89 10.81
CA ILE A 232 -6.21 6.27 11.69
C ILE A 232 -5.78 7.38 12.67
N ASN A 233 -4.57 7.29 13.23
CA ASN A 233 -4.05 8.30 14.14
C ASN A 233 -3.83 9.66 13.45
N LEU A 234 -3.40 9.65 12.18
CA LEU A 234 -3.32 10.84 11.35
C LEU A 234 -4.70 11.47 11.15
N LEU A 235 -5.71 10.69 10.79
CA LEU A 235 -7.09 11.17 10.62
C LEU A 235 -7.74 11.64 11.94
N ARG A 236 -7.34 11.06 13.08
CA ARG A 236 -7.79 11.54 14.39
C ARG A 236 -7.07 12.81 14.83
N ASN A 237 -5.90 13.12 14.26
CA ASN A 237 -5.14 14.35 14.52
C ASN A 237 -4.68 15.05 13.22
N PRO A 238 -5.63 15.48 12.36
CA PRO A 238 -5.38 15.73 10.94
C PRO A 238 -4.72 17.06 10.58
N PHE A 239 -4.68 18.01 11.53
CA PHE A 239 -4.26 19.38 11.24
C PHE A 239 -3.10 19.82 12.15
N LYS A 240 -1.88 19.75 11.61
CA LYS A 240 -0.67 20.43 12.11
C LYS A 240 -0.52 21.75 11.34
N GLU A 241 0.34 22.67 11.78
CA GLU A 241 0.48 24.01 11.15
C GLU A 241 0.60 23.96 9.61
N ASP A 242 1.33 22.99 9.07
CA ASP A 242 1.55 22.83 7.62
C ASP A 242 0.41 22.11 6.86
N THR A 243 -0.57 21.51 7.55
CA THR A 243 -1.66 20.73 6.93
C THR A 243 -3.04 21.38 7.11
N MET A 244 -3.08 22.65 7.54
CA MET A 244 -4.33 23.38 7.77
C MET A 244 -5.20 23.45 6.52
N PRO A 245 -6.53 23.30 6.67
CA PRO A 245 -7.44 23.41 5.55
C PRO A 245 -7.46 24.83 4.99
N LYS A 246 -7.53 24.95 3.66
CA LYS A 246 -7.64 26.23 2.96
C LYS A 246 -8.91 26.96 3.41
N GLN A 247 -8.79 28.27 3.67
CA GLN A 247 -9.91 29.13 4.12
C GLN A 247 -10.85 29.53 2.96
N THR A 248 -11.07 28.61 2.02
CA THR A 248 -11.95 28.76 0.86
C THR A 248 -13.22 27.91 0.98
N GLY A 249 -13.21 26.90 1.87
CA GLY A 249 -14.34 25.98 2.04
C GLY A 249 -14.39 24.84 1.03
N GLY A 250 -13.40 24.75 0.14
CA GLY A 250 -13.28 23.70 -0.88
C GLY A 250 -12.94 22.32 -0.31
N ALA A 251 -12.70 21.36 -1.21
CA ALA A 251 -12.34 19.99 -0.84
C ALA A 251 -11.03 19.95 -0.05
N SER A 252 -11.02 19.22 1.06
CA SER A 252 -9.82 18.92 1.82
C SER A 252 -8.96 17.91 1.06
N GLU A 253 -7.71 18.26 0.80
CA GLU A 253 -6.74 17.38 0.12
C GLU A 253 -6.54 16.08 0.91
N LEU A 254 -6.49 16.14 2.25
CA LEU A 254 -6.41 14.95 3.10
C LEU A 254 -7.62 14.01 2.92
N VAL A 255 -8.84 14.56 2.84
CA VAL A 255 -10.06 13.76 2.62
C VAL A 255 -10.01 13.11 1.24
N SER A 256 -9.69 13.89 0.20
CA SER A 256 -9.54 13.39 -1.18
C SER A 256 -8.50 12.27 -1.26
N ASN A 257 -7.30 12.50 -0.72
CA ASN A 257 -6.20 11.54 -0.77
C ASN A 257 -6.51 10.26 0.01
N THR A 258 -7.21 10.38 1.15
CA THR A 258 -7.63 9.20 1.92
C THR A 258 -8.64 8.36 1.14
N LEU A 259 -9.61 8.98 0.46
CA LEU A 259 -10.60 8.24 -0.33
C LEU A 259 -9.99 7.61 -1.58
N THR A 260 -9.09 8.33 -2.26
CA THR A 260 -8.29 7.76 -3.36
C THR A 260 -7.46 6.57 -2.88
N PHE A 261 -6.75 6.72 -1.75
CA PHE A 261 -5.97 5.65 -1.14
C PHE A 261 -6.81 4.42 -0.80
N LEU A 262 -7.97 4.60 -0.17
CA LEU A 262 -8.89 3.51 0.12
C LEU A 262 -9.38 2.79 -1.13
N SER A 263 -9.59 3.52 -2.23
CA SER A 263 -9.97 2.94 -3.52
C SER A 263 -8.88 2.01 -4.06
N TYR A 264 -7.61 2.42 -3.99
CA TYR A 264 -6.48 1.55 -4.33
C TYR A 264 -6.34 0.37 -3.36
N LEU A 265 -6.57 0.60 -2.07
CA LEU A 265 -6.46 -0.43 -1.03
C LEU A 265 -7.43 -1.59 -1.27
N ILE A 266 -8.63 -1.31 -1.78
CA ILE A 266 -9.63 -2.34 -2.13
C ILE A 266 -9.13 -3.26 -3.25
N GLY A 267 -8.24 -2.80 -4.15
CA GLY A 267 -7.58 -3.65 -5.13
C GLY A 267 -6.77 -4.80 -4.50
N TYR A 268 -6.37 -4.65 -3.23
CA TYR A 268 -5.64 -5.66 -2.45
C TYR A 268 -6.52 -6.43 -1.46
N LYS A 269 -7.85 -6.45 -1.65
CA LYS A 269 -8.82 -7.00 -0.67
C LYS A 269 -8.44 -8.37 -0.13
N ASP A 270 -8.12 -9.33 -0.99
CA ASP A 270 -7.89 -10.72 -0.58
C ASP A 270 -6.61 -10.86 0.26
N LEU A 271 -5.59 -10.08 -0.07
CA LEU A 271 -4.35 -9.99 0.71
C LEU A 271 -4.62 -9.37 2.10
N LEU A 272 -5.41 -8.29 2.12
CA LEU A 272 -5.73 -7.56 3.34
C LEU A 272 -6.60 -8.37 4.29
N VAL A 273 -7.60 -9.10 3.80
CA VAL A 273 -8.45 -9.97 4.62
C VAL A 273 -7.60 -10.96 5.43
N ASN A 274 -6.63 -11.60 4.78
CA ASN A 274 -5.72 -12.54 5.44
C ASN A 274 -4.79 -11.84 6.44
N MET A 275 -4.29 -10.65 6.10
CA MET A 275 -3.44 -9.88 7.00
C MET A 275 -4.22 -9.36 8.22
N PHE A 276 -5.46 -8.89 8.05
CA PHE A 276 -6.29 -8.38 9.14
C PHE A 276 -6.72 -9.49 10.13
N LEU A 277 -6.85 -10.75 9.68
CA LEU A 277 -6.99 -11.89 10.59
C LEU A 277 -5.83 -11.98 11.59
N THR A 278 -4.61 -11.72 11.13
CA THR A 278 -3.42 -11.77 11.99
C THR A 278 -3.31 -10.56 12.93
N LEU A 279 -3.82 -9.40 12.50
CA LEU A 279 -3.85 -8.18 13.30
C LEU A 279 -4.92 -8.27 14.41
N GLY A 280 -6.04 -8.93 14.13
CA GLY A 280 -7.19 -9.06 15.02
C GLY A 280 -8.07 -7.79 15.06
N ASP A 281 -9.35 -7.95 15.39
CA ASP A 281 -10.31 -6.83 15.39
C ASP A 281 -9.96 -5.77 16.44
N GLY A 282 -10.02 -4.48 16.07
CA GLY A 282 -9.88 -3.34 16.97
C GLY A 282 -8.46 -3.00 17.44
N HIS A 283 -7.43 -3.75 17.05
CA HIS A 283 -6.04 -3.46 17.47
C HIS A 283 -5.48 -2.16 16.87
N TRP A 284 -6.08 -1.67 15.78
CA TRP A 284 -5.77 -0.36 15.18
C TRP A 284 -6.27 0.83 15.99
N ASN A 285 -7.08 0.60 17.03
CA ASN A 285 -7.59 1.65 17.91
C ASN A 285 -6.74 1.87 19.17
N GLN A 286 -5.73 1.02 19.42
CA GLN A 286 -4.83 1.18 20.55
C GLN A 286 -3.85 2.34 20.26
N GLY A 287 -3.98 3.44 21.00
CA GLY A 287 -2.99 4.50 21.00
C GLY A 287 -1.62 3.96 21.45
N ALA A 288 -0.53 4.67 21.12
CA ALA A 288 0.86 4.27 21.38
C ALA A 288 1.26 4.06 22.87
N SER A 289 0.29 3.94 23.78
CA SER A 289 0.47 3.80 25.21
C SER A 289 -0.68 3.00 25.82
N GLN A 290 -0.69 1.68 25.60
CA GLN A 290 -1.29 0.72 26.52
C GLN A 290 -0.61 -0.65 26.38
N ASP A 291 -0.16 -1.18 27.51
CA ASP A 291 0.55 -2.45 27.63
C ASP A 291 -0.25 -3.62 27.06
N SER A 292 0.46 -4.43 26.27
CA SER A 292 0.02 -5.65 25.62
C SER A 292 -0.31 -6.76 26.62
N GLN A 293 -1.48 -6.74 27.28
CA GLN A 293 -1.90 -7.82 28.19
C GLN A 293 -3.31 -8.39 28.01
N HIS A 294 -4.06 -7.99 26.99
CA HIS A 294 -5.29 -8.70 26.63
C HIS A 294 -5.22 -9.21 25.19
N MET A 295 -4.68 -10.42 25.04
CA MET A 295 -4.81 -11.24 23.84
C MET A 295 -6.28 -11.61 23.66
N SER A 296 -7.01 -10.80 22.89
CA SER A 296 -8.31 -11.20 22.35
C SER A 296 -8.09 -12.23 21.24
N HIS A 297 -8.88 -13.29 21.28
CA HIS A 297 -8.77 -14.52 20.49
C HIS A 297 -8.45 -14.31 19.01
N GLN A 298 -7.50 -15.11 18.49
CA GLN A 298 -7.37 -15.35 17.06
C GLN A 298 -8.74 -15.77 16.51
N ALA A 299 -9.22 -15.01 15.52
CA ALA A 299 -10.43 -15.33 14.79
C ALA A 299 -10.41 -16.78 14.29
N SER A 300 -11.43 -17.56 14.63
CA SER A 300 -11.54 -18.99 14.28
C SER A 300 -12.29 -19.22 12.95
N ASP A 301 -12.95 -18.20 12.38
CA ASP A 301 -13.71 -18.30 11.13
C ASP A 301 -13.06 -17.43 10.02
N PRO A 302 -12.82 -17.95 8.80
CA PRO A 302 -12.38 -17.15 7.65
C PRO A 302 -13.28 -15.95 7.32
N ASN A 303 -14.59 -16.01 7.62
CA ASN A 303 -15.52 -14.89 7.48
C ASN A 303 -15.24 -13.75 8.48
N ASP A 304 -14.47 -14.01 9.54
CA ASP A 304 -14.05 -12.97 10.48
C ASP A 304 -13.10 -12.00 9.78
N GLY A 305 -12.26 -12.44 8.85
CA GLY A 305 -11.25 -11.59 8.21
C GLY A 305 -11.85 -10.46 7.36
N LEU A 306 -12.87 -10.80 6.57
CA LEU A 306 -13.64 -9.80 5.81
C LEU A 306 -14.38 -8.86 6.75
N SER A 307 -14.97 -9.39 7.81
CA SER A 307 -15.70 -8.60 8.82
C SER A 307 -14.78 -7.61 9.54
N ILE A 308 -13.57 -8.04 9.93
CA ILE A 308 -12.52 -7.23 10.54
C ILE A 308 -12.09 -6.12 9.57
N PHE A 309 -11.86 -6.45 8.30
CA PHE A 309 -11.50 -5.44 7.30
C PHE A 309 -12.63 -4.43 7.07
N GLN A 310 -13.88 -4.87 7.04
CA GLN A 310 -15.04 -3.98 6.96
C GLN A 310 -15.19 -3.09 8.21
N HIS A 311 -14.86 -3.59 9.40
CA HIS A 311 -14.79 -2.77 10.62
C HIS A 311 -13.69 -1.72 10.52
N TYR A 312 -12.50 -2.10 10.07
CA TYR A 312 -11.40 -1.16 9.83
C TYR A 312 -11.81 -0.03 8.86
N LEU A 313 -12.42 -0.37 7.72
CA LEU A 313 -12.89 0.62 6.75
C LEU A 313 -13.94 1.55 7.36
N ARG A 314 -14.88 1.01 8.16
CA ARG A 314 -15.87 1.83 8.88
C ARG A 314 -15.21 2.80 9.86
N ASP A 315 -14.21 2.35 10.61
CA ASP A 315 -13.44 3.20 11.54
C ASP A 315 -12.66 4.30 10.80
N VAL A 316 -12.09 3.99 9.63
CA VAL A 316 -11.42 5.00 8.79
C VAL A 316 -12.41 6.03 8.27
N ILE A 317 -13.59 5.62 7.78
CA ILE A 317 -14.63 6.56 7.32
C ILE A 317 -15.15 7.44 8.46
N ASP A 318 -15.30 6.88 9.67
CA ASP A 318 -15.67 7.65 10.86
C ASP A 318 -14.54 8.63 11.25
N ALA A 319 -13.27 8.24 11.12
CA ALA A 319 -12.13 9.14 11.32
C ALA A 319 -12.01 10.24 10.25
N VAL A 320 -12.37 9.95 9.00
CA VAL A 320 -12.48 10.96 7.92
C VAL A 320 -13.61 11.94 8.24
N SER A 321 -14.77 11.45 8.68
CA SER A 321 -15.89 12.30 9.09
C SER A 321 -15.49 13.22 10.25
N TYR A 322 -14.77 12.68 11.24
CA TYR A 322 -14.19 13.47 12.33
C TYR A 322 -13.19 14.52 11.81
N THR A 323 -12.34 14.16 10.85
CA THR A 323 -11.40 15.09 10.20
C THR A 323 -12.13 16.28 9.58
N ILE A 324 -13.22 16.01 8.87
CA ILE A 324 -14.06 17.05 8.26
C ILE A 324 -14.64 17.97 9.35
N GLU A 325 -15.17 17.41 10.43
CA GLU A 325 -15.69 18.20 11.56
C GLU A 325 -14.63 19.10 12.20
N GLN A 326 -13.42 18.58 12.43
CA GLN A 326 -12.31 19.38 12.95
C GLN A 326 -11.87 20.47 11.98
N GLY A 327 -11.86 20.17 10.67
CA GLY A 327 -11.50 21.15 9.64
C GLY A 327 -12.50 22.30 9.58
N GLY A 328 -13.79 21.99 9.77
CA GLY A 328 -14.85 22.98 9.90
C GLY A 328 -14.63 23.92 11.09
N LYS A 329 -14.20 23.42 12.25
CA LYS A 329 -13.90 24.24 13.44
C LYS A 329 -12.73 25.21 13.23
N GLN A 330 -11.81 24.90 12.32
CA GLN A 330 -10.68 25.77 11.96
C GLN A 330 -11.07 26.90 10.99
N MET A 331 -12.31 26.91 10.49
CA MET A 331 -12.79 27.98 9.61
C MET A 331 -13.10 29.24 10.40
N LYS A 332 -12.57 30.38 9.95
CA LYS A 332 -12.72 31.66 10.67
C LYS A 332 -14.16 32.18 10.74
N ARG A 333 -15.02 31.80 9.79
CA ARG A 333 -16.39 32.30 9.66
C ARG A 333 -17.40 31.16 9.85
N PRO A 334 -18.47 31.33 10.64
CA PRO A 334 -19.49 30.29 10.83
C PRO A 334 -20.15 29.82 9.53
N THR A 335 -20.43 30.73 8.60
CA THR A 335 -21.01 30.36 7.31
C THR A 335 -20.04 29.55 6.45
N LEU A 336 -18.75 29.91 6.45
CA LEU A 336 -17.69 29.17 5.78
C LEU A 336 -17.50 27.77 6.39
N GLN A 337 -17.60 27.65 7.72
CA GLN A 337 -17.59 26.37 8.41
C GLN A 337 -18.68 25.44 7.85
N PHE A 338 -19.92 25.89 7.77
CA PHE A 338 -21.00 25.04 7.27
C PHE A 338 -20.83 24.70 5.78
N VAL A 339 -20.39 25.63 4.94
CA VAL A 339 -20.08 25.35 3.52
C VAL A 339 -18.99 24.29 3.40
N PHE A 340 -17.91 24.41 4.17
CA PHE A 340 -16.83 23.41 4.20
C PHE A 340 -17.34 22.02 4.60
N LEU A 341 -18.16 21.94 5.66
CA LEU A 341 -18.73 20.67 6.13
C LEU A 341 -19.65 20.04 5.09
N ILE A 342 -20.51 20.83 4.45
CA ILE A 342 -21.44 20.35 3.41
C ILE A 342 -20.66 19.83 2.21
N ASN A 343 -19.68 20.58 1.72
CA ASN A 343 -18.86 20.19 0.58
C ASN A 343 -18.14 18.86 0.80
N ASN A 344 -17.42 18.73 1.92
CA ASN A 344 -16.60 17.55 2.18
C ASN A 344 -17.42 16.31 2.55
N HIS A 345 -18.51 16.46 3.33
CA HIS A 345 -19.41 15.34 3.60
C HIS A 345 -20.19 14.91 2.35
N SER A 346 -20.57 15.83 1.47
CA SER A 346 -21.23 15.49 0.21
C SER A 346 -20.29 14.74 -0.73
N TYR A 347 -19.03 15.16 -0.81
CA TYR A 347 -18.00 14.43 -1.54
C TYR A 347 -17.81 13.01 -0.99
N LEU A 348 -17.68 12.86 0.33
CA LEU A 348 -17.60 11.55 0.97
C LEU A 348 -18.83 10.67 0.68
N ALA A 349 -20.04 11.22 0.82
CA ALA A 349 -21.29 10.51 0.55
C ALA A 349 -21.39 10.06 -0.91
N ARG A 350 -20.97 10.93 -1.85
CA ARG A 350 -20.94 10.64 -3.27
C ARG A 350 -19.97 9.50 -3.58
N THR A 351 -18.72 9.57 -3.10
CA THR A 351 -17.74 8.50 -3.30
C THR A 351 -18.24 7.15 -2.79
N LEU A 352 -18.89 7.13 -1.62
CA LEU A 352 -19.50 5.91 -1.10
C LEU A 352 -20.65 5.43 -1.98
N ARG A 353 -21.54 6.32 -2.42
CA ARG A 353 -22.69 5.98 -3.27
C ARG A 353 -22.25 5.44 -4.64
N ASP A 354 -21.30 6.11 -5.28
CA ASP A 354 -20.77 5.75 -6.60
C ASP A 354 -20.10 4.37 -6.57
N THR A 355 -19.56 3.97 -5.42
CA THR A 355 -18.91 2.67 -5.21
C THR A 355 -19.81 1.62 -4.54
N MET A 356 -21.10 1.89 -4.33
CA MET A 356 -22.08 0.96 -3.71
C MET A 356 -22.95 0.19 -4.72
N TYR A 357 -22.82 0.53 -6.01
CA TYR A 357 -23.58 -0.11 -7.09
C TYR A 357 -22.71 -0.40 -8.32
N ALA A 358 -21.38 -0.36 -8.15
CA ALA A 358 -20.44 -0.62 -9.25
C ALA A 358 -20.36 -2.11 -9.64
N GLY A 359 -20.92 -3.01 -8.84
CA GLY A 359 -20.85 -4.47 -9.02
C GLY A 359 -21.95 -5.10 -9.88
N ASP A 360 -22.58 -4.36 -10.81
CA ASP A 360 -23.71 -4.89 -11.60
C ASP A 360 -23.27 -5.82 -12.76
N ASP A 361 -21.99 -5.87 -13.12
CA ASP A 361 -21.47 -6.73 -14.21
C ASP A 361 -20.54 -7.88 -13.74
N ASP A 362 -19.97 -7.81 -12.54
CA ASP A 362 -19.16 -8.91 -11.97
C ASP A 362 -19.38 -9.00 -10.45
N LEU A 363 -19.94 -10.12 -9.99
CA LEU A 363 -20.33 -10.41 -8.60
C LEU A 363 -19.16 -10.41 -7.57
N GLN A 364 -17.96 -9.98 -7.96
CA GLN A 364 -16.73 -10.08 -7.18
C GLN A 364 -16.07 -8.73 -6.84
N SER A 365 -16.39 -7.63 -7.54
CA SER A 365 -15.78 -6.32 -7.26
C SER A 365 -16.61 -5.51 -6.25
N LEU A 366 -16.55 -5.90 -4.98
CA LEU A 366 -17.10 -5.09 -3.87
C LEU A 366 -16.39 -3.74 -3.81
N GLY A 367 -17.12 -2.64 -4.04
CA GLY A 367 -16.58 -1.29 -3.92
C GLY A 367 -16.50 -0.82 -2.47
N LEU A 368 -15.95 0.39 -2.26
CA LEU A 368 -15.81 0.96 -0.91
C LEU A 368 -17.17 1.11 -0.22
N GLY A 369 -18.18 1.58 -0.95
CA GLY A 369 -19.56 1.71 -0.48
C GLY A 369 -20.16 0.37 -0.03
N ASP A 370 -19.90 -0.71 -0.78
CA ASP A 370 -20.39 -2.05 -0.47
C ASP A 370 -19.77 -2.60 0.81
N LEU A 371 -18.45 -2.42 0.97
CA LEU A 371 -17.70 -2.92 2.13
C LEU A 371 -18.02 -2.15 3.42
N VAL A 372 -18.22 -0.85 3.33
CA VAL A 372 -18.54 0.01 4.49
C VAL A 372 -20.02 -0.13 4.87
N GLY A 373 -20.90 -0.33 3.89
CA GLY A 373 -22.33 -0.57 4.08
C GLY A 373 -23.19 0.69 4.19
N ARG A 374 -24.50 0.51 4.01
CA ARG A 374 -25.50 1.60 3.91
C ARG A 374 -25.61 2.47 5.16
N SER A 375 -25.34 1.90 6.33
CA SER A 375 -25.46 2.60 7.61
C SER A 375 -24.48 3.77 7.73
N ALA A 376 -23.26 3.65 7.20
CA ALA A 376 -22.29 4.74 7.19
C ALA A 376 -22.74 5.88 6.28
N LEU A 377 -23.26 5.56 5.08
CA LEU A 377 -23.80 6.55 4.15
C LEU A 377 -24.93 7.36 4.79
N LEU A 378 -25.90 6.70 5.44
CA LEU A 378 -27.01 7.37 6.14
C LEU A 378 -26.52 8.30 7.27
N ARG A 379 -25.46 7.91 8.00
CA ARG A 379 -24.86 8.77 9.03
C ARG A 379 -24.27 10.04 8.41
N ILE A 380 -23.56 9.91 7.29
CA ILE A 380 -22.96 11.06 6.58
C ILE A 380 -24.05 11.97 6.00
N GLU A 381 -25.11 11.41 5.41
CA GLU A 381 -26.25 12.19 4.91
C GLU A 381 -26.96 12.96 6.04
N SER A 382 -27.09 12.36 7.22
CA SER A 382 -27.58 13.05 8.42
C SER A 382 -26.67 14.21 8.88
N GLN A 383 -25.36 14.09 8.69
CA GLN A 383 -24.41 15.18 8.98
C GLN A 383 -24.51 16.34 7.97
N ILE A 384 -24.74 16.02 6.69
CA ILE A 384 -25.01 17.02 5.64
C ILE A 384 -26.26 17.83 6.02
N GLU A 385 -27.36 17.16 6.36
CA GLU A 385 -28.61 17.82 6.74
C GLU A 385 -28.47 18.69 8.00
N ARG A 386 -27.70 18.24 8.99
CA ARG A 386 -27.39 19.05 10.18
C ARG A 386 -26.60 20.31 9.82
N SER A 387 -25.62 20.19 8.94
CA SER A 387 -24.80 21.32 8.50
C SER A 387 -25.60 22.31 7.64
N ARG A 388 -26.54 21.82 6.80
CA ARG A 388 -27.50 22.67 6.07
C ARG A 388 -28.38 23.49 7.00
N LYS A 389 -28.95 22.88 8.04
CA LYS A 389 -29.74 23.62 9.05
C LYS A 389 -28.92 24.71 9.72
N GLY A 390 -27.65 24.42 10.04
CA GLY A 390 -26.70 25.41 10.55
C GLY A 390 -26.44 26.56 9.58
N TYR A 391 -26.23 26.25 8.30
CA TYR A 391 -26.07 27.22 7.22
C TYR A 391 -27.28 28.14 7.08
N ILE A 392 -28.48 27.57 6.97
CA ILE A 392 -29.76 28.32 6.89
C ILE A 392 -29.95 29.21 8.12
N ALA A 393 -29.54 28.74 9.31
CA ALA A 393 -29.61 29.54 10.53
C ALA A 393 -28.77 30.82 10.45
N THR A 394 -27.65 30.83 9.71
CA THR A 394 -26.84 32.05 9.51
C THR A 394 -27.60 33.11 8.70
N TRP A 395 -28.33 32.71 7.66
CA TRP A 395 -29.20 33.59 6.89
C TRP A 395 -30.42 34.03 7.70
N LYS A 396 -31.02 33.13 8.49
CA LYS A 396 -32.12 33.48 9.40
C LYS A 396 -31.70 34.46 10.49
N ALA A 397 -30.48 34.35 11.02
CA ALA A 397 -29.95 35.30 11.99
C ALA A 397 -29.86 36.71 11.38
N LEU A 398 -29.38 36.84 10.15
CA LEU A 398 -29.38 38.10 9.41
C LEU A 398 -30.80 38.64 9.19
N MET A 399 -31.75 37.80 8.78
CA MET A 399 -33.17 38.21 8.64
C MET A 399 -33.79 38.64 9.98
N SER A 400 -33.43 37.97 11.09
CA SER A 400 -33.93 38.29 12.43
C SER A 400 -33.34 39.57 13.02
N SER A 401 -32.26 40.10 12.44
CA SER A 401 -31.71 41.42 12.81
C SER A 401 -32.59 42.58 12.34
N PHE A 402 -33.42 42.37 11.31
CA PHE A 402 -34.34 43.37 10.75
C PHE A 402 -35.45 43.83 11.73
N PRO A 403 -36.13 42.93 12.48
CA PRO A 403 -37.12 43.32 13.49
C PRO A 403 -36.57 43.90 14.81
N ALA A 404 -35.25 44.10 14.97
CA ALA A 404 -34.67 44.59 16.23
C ALA A 404 -35.32 45.91 16.68
N ALA A 405 -35.89 45.91 17.90
CA ALA A 405 -36.93 46.86 18.32
C ALA A 405 -36.46 48.32 18.54
N THR A 406 -35.16 48.61 18.48
CA THR A 406 -34.59 49.88 18.97
C THR A 406 -34.10 50.85 17.88
N LEU A 407 -34.08 50.43 16.60
CA LEU A 407 -33.56 51.24 15.49
C LEU A 407 -34.67 51.90 14.67
N SER A 408 -34.39 53.07 14.08
CA SER A 408 -35.29 53.71 13.11
C SER A 408 -35.41 52.89 11.82
N PRO A 409 -36.49 53.04 11.01
CA PRO A 409 -36.65 52.29 9.77
C PRO A 409 -35.50 52.43 8.77
N ALA A 410 -34.88 53.63 8.69
CA ALA A 410 -33.74 53.88 7.81
C ALA A 410 -32.45 53.19 8.31
N GLU A 411 -32.22 53.20 9.63
CA GLU A 411 -31.07 52.51 10.24
C GLU A 411 -31.22 50.98 10.13
N LYS A 412 -32.43 50.45 10.30
CA LYS A 412 -32.73 49.02 10.08
C LYS A 412 -32.40 48.58 8.66
N LEU A 413 -32.84 49.35 7.67
CA LEU A 413 -32.57 49.05 6.26
C LEU A 413 -31.06 49.11 5.98
N SER A 414 -30.36 50.12 6.52
CA SER A 414 -28.91 50.29 6.34
C SER A 414 -28.10 49.13 6.95
N VAL A 415 -28.40 48.74 8.19
CA VAL A 415 -27.74 47.62 8.87
C VAL A 415 -28.01 46.30 8.15
N PHE A 416 -29.25 46.08 7.70
CA PHE A 416 -29.61 44.90 6.92
C PHE A 416 -28.90 44.87 5.56
N SER A 417 -28.88 45.98 4.81
CA SER A 417 -28.19 46.05 3.52
C SER A 417 -26.70 45.81 3.66
N GLN A 418 -26.07 46.38 4.70
CA GLN A 418 -24.66 46.16 4.98
C GLN A 418 -24.36 44.69 5.31
N GLY A 419 -25.20 44.07 6.15
CA GLY A 419 -25.07 42.65 6.50
C GLY A 419 -25.31 41.73 5.30
N MET A 420 -26.28 42.05 4.44
CA MET A 420 -26.53 41.33 3.18
C MET A 420 -25.35 41.45 2.22
N ASP A 421 -24.81 42.65 2.02
CA ASP A 421 -23.68 42.89 1.13
C ASP A 421 -22.41 42.15 1.62
N GLU A 422 -22.15 42.17 2.93
CA GLU A 422 -21.04 41.42 3.53
C GLU A 422 -21.22 39.91 3.38
N MET A 423 -22.45 39.41 3.58
CA MET A 423 -22.78 38.00 3.41
C MET A 423 -22.59 37.56 1.95
N VAL A 424 -23.14 38.31 0.98
CA VAL A 424 -22.99 38.03 -0.46
C VAL A 424 -21.53 38.10 -0.89
N ARG A 425 -20.78 39.11 -0.42
CA ARG A 425 -19.34 39.23 -0.72
C ARG A 425 -18.56 38.04 -0.17
N SER A 426 -18.91 37.56 1.01
CA SER A 426 -18.28 36.39 1.62
C SER A 426 -18.59 35.11 0.84
N HIS A 427 -19.83 34.90 0.42
CA HIS A 427 -20.24 33.72 -0.36
C HIS A 427 -19.59 33.66 -1.75
N ARG A 428 -19.36 34.81 -2.40
CA ARG A 428 -18.63 34.85 -3.68
C ARG A 428 -17.19 34.34 -3.57
N ALA A 429 -16.60 34.36 -2.38
CA ALA A 429 -15.25 33.87 -2.12
C ALA A 429 -15.22 32.39 -1.73
N TYR A 430 -16.37 31.76 -1.51
CA TYR A 430 -16.45 30.35 -1.13
C TYR A 430 -16.39 29.46 -2.36
N ASP A 431 -15.64 28.37 -2.23
CA ASP A 431 -15.50 27.37 -3.28
C ASP A 431 -16.50 26.23 -3.04
N ILE A 432 -17.44 26.05 -3.96
CA ILE A 432 -18.42 24.95 -3.96
C ILE A 432 -18.25 24.21 -5.28
N PHE A 433 -17.56 23.09 -5.24
CA PHE A 433 -17.18 22.34 -6.44
C PHE A 433 -18.29 21.44 -6.98
N ASP A 434 -19.19 20.94 -6.12
CA ASP A 434 -20.30 20.08 -6.53
C ASP A 434 -21.51 20.93 -6.96
N THR A 435 -21.99 20.70 -8.17
CA THR A 435 -23.11 21.44 -8.78
C THR A 435 -24.44 21.18 -8.08
N ASP A 436 -24.65 19.98 -7.56
CA ASP A 436 -25.88 19.58 -6.88
C ASP A 436 -25.90 20.19 -5.48
N VAL A 437 -24.75 20.19 -4.80
CA VAL A 437 -24.57 20.91 -3.53
C VAL A 437 -24.80 22.41 -3.74
N ARG A 438 -24.28 22.99 -4.83
CA ARG A 438 -24.51 24.40 -5.15
C ARG A 438 -25.99 24.69 -5.39
N ALA A 439 -26.68 23.88 -6.19
CA ALA A 439 -28.11 24.05 -6.45
C ALA A 439 -28.93 23.94 -5.15
N MET A 440 -28.58 23.00 -4.29
CA MET A 440 -29.18 22.82 -2.97
C MET A 440 -29.00 24.06 -2.08
N LEU A 441 -27.78 24.59 -1.97
CA LEU A 441 -27.48 25.79 -1.17
C LEU A 441 -28.11 27.08 -1.71
N ILE A 442 -28.42 27.13 -3.02
CA ILE A 442 -29.15 28.25 -3.64
C ILE A 442 -30.65 28.14 -3.34
N SER A 443 -31.17 26.92 -3.26
CA SER A 443 -32.58 26.65 -2.94
C SER A 443 -32.91 26.90 -1.46
N ASP A 444 -31.95 26.64 -0.58
CA ASP A 444 -32.03 26.86 0.87
C ASP A 444 -31.91 28.34 1.25
#